data_AF-A0A0D0SBJ8-F1
#
_entry.id   AF-A0A0D0SBJ8-F1
#
_cell.length_a   1.000
_cell.length_b   1.000
_cell.length_c   1.000
_cell.angle_alpha   90.00
_cell.angle_beta   90.00
_cell.angle_gamma   90.00
#
_symmetry.space_group_name_H-M   'P 1'
#
loop_
_entity.id
_entity.type
_entity.pdbx_description
1 polymer ?
#
loop_
_entity_poly.entity_id
_entity_poly.type
_entity_poly.pdbx_seq_one_letter_code
_entity_poly.pdbx_strand_id
1 'polypeptide(L)'
;MLFLTGRGIGTCYQGGVKIPKSSIPDGMELAIVVAFGYSAGKVYRESSRAKREPLSKTCLFKETPSEDFRVLLKAARLAPSAFNRQPCRVIVYSNKLYIFCRNKHHLGMKMNCELDAGIFFSHIAIAAEELWLDVSFVYDETISEKYNKNLDYMITVKSL
;
A
#
# COMPACT_ATOMS: atom_id res chain seq x y z
N MET A 1 -6.97 -6.21 -8.58
CA MET A 1 -6.86 -4.82 -9.09
C MET A 1 -5.79 -4.69 -10.17
N LEU A 2 -4.51 -4.92 -9.83
CA LEU A 2 -3.39 -4.80 -10.79
C LEU A 2 -3.56 -5.72 -12.01
N PHE A 3 -4.01 -6.97 -11.81
CA PHE A 3 -4.34 -7.90 -12.90
C PHE A 3 -5.38 -7.35 -13.90
N LEU A 4 -6.49 -6.79 -13.39
CA LEU A 4 -7.55 -6.19 -14.23
C LEU A 4 -7.01 -4.97 -14.98
N THR A 5 -6.24 -4.15 -14.29
CA THR A 5 -5.60 -2.96 -14.88
C THR A 5 -4.64 -3.38 -15.99
N GLY A 6 -3.83 -4.42 -15.80
CA GLY A 6 -2.96 -5.00 -16.84
C GLY A 6 -3.72 -5.52 -18.07
N ARG A 7 -5.03 -5.76 -17.96
CA ARG A 7 -5.92 -6.15 -19.06
C ARG A 7 -6.75 -5.00 -19.65
N GLY A 8 -6.41 -3.76 -19.32
CA GLY A 8 -7.14 -2.59 -19.84
C GLY A 8 -8.46 -2.31 -19.14
N ILE A 9 -8.71 -2.92 -17.98
CA ILE A 9 -9.93 -2.70 -17.19
C ILE A 9 -9.65 -1.66 -16.09
N GLY A 10 -10.42 -0.58 -16.10
CA GLY A 10 -10.35 0.47 -15.09
C GLY A 10 -10.88 -0.04 -13.75
N THR A 11 -10.32 0.43 -12.65
CA THR A 11 -10.71 -0.01 -11.31
C THR A 11 -10.71 1.14 -10.29
N CYS A 12 -11.59 1.06 -9.29
CA CYS A 12 -11.72 2.07 -8.24
C CYS A 12 -12.16 1.44 -6.91
N TYR A 13 -11.41 1.72 -5.83
CA TYR A 13 -11.85 1.42 -4.47
C TYR A 13 -12.93 2.42 -4.06
N GLN A 14 -14.11 1.91 -3.71
CA GLN A 14 -15.29 2.70 -3.39
C GLN A 14 -15.53 2.72 -1.88
N GLY A 15 -15.32 3.89 -1.28
CA GLY A 15 -15.63 4.14 0.12
C GLY A 15 -17.10 4.56 0.32
N GLY A 16 -17.69 4.19 1.46
CA GLY A 16 -19.03 4.65 1.85
C GLY A 16 -20.20 4.04 1.07
N VAL A 17 -19.94 3.02 0.23
CA VAL A 17 -21.00 2.28 -0.47
C VAL A 17 -21.83 1.50 0.54
N LYS A 18 -23.15 1.69 0.50
CA LYS A 18 -24.10 0.89 1.27
C LYS A 18 -24.49 -0.33 0.44
N ILE A 19 -24.19 -1.51 0.93
CA ILE A 19 -24.69 -2.77 0.38
C ILE A 19 -25.69 -3.39 1.36
N PRO A 20 -26.69 -4.16 0.87
CA PRO A 20 -27.59 -4.89 1.75
C PRO A 20 -26.80 -5.84 2.67
N LYS A 21 -27.15 -5.90 3.96
CA LYS A 21 -26.51 -6.84 4.89
C LYS A 21 -26.68 -8.29 4.46
N SER A 22 -27.80 -8.62 3.82
CA SER A 22 -28.07 -9.94 3.23
C SER A 22 -27.10 -10.32 2.12
N SER A 23 -26.35 -9.38 1.56
CA SER A 23 -25.30 -9.64 0.56
C SER A 23 -23.94 -9.97 1.17
N ILE A 24 -23.79 -9.85 2.50
CA ILE A 24 -22.55 -10.18 3.22
C ILE A 24 -22.73 -11.60 3.79
N PRO A 25 -21.86 -12.55 3.44
CA PRO A 25 -21.91 -13.91 4.01
C PRO A 25 -21.77 -13.91 5.53
N ASP A 26 -22.42 -14.87 6.19
CA ASP A 26 -22.34 -15.02 7.65
C ASP A 26 -20.90 -15.20 8.13
N GLY A 27 -20.54 -14.49 9.19
CA GLY A 27 -19.18 -14.48 9.75
C GLY A 27 -18.16 -13.66 8.95
N MET A 28 -18.56 -12.98 7.87
CA MET A 28 -17.70 -12.05 7.12
C MET A 28 -18.07 -10.59 7.39
N GLU A 29 -17.10 -9.71 7.21
CA GLU A 29 -17.29 -8.26 7.23
C GLU A 29 -16.89 -7.65 5.87
N LEU A 30 -17.61 -6.62 5.45
CA LEU A 30 -17.27 -5.89 4.23
C LEU A 30 -16.02 -5.04 4.45
N ALA A 31 -14.90 -5.46 3.86
CA ALA A 31 -13.67 -4.68 3.88
C ALA A 31 -13.74 -3.45 2.95
N ILE A 32 -14.03 -3.65 1.65
CA ILE A 32 -14.10 -2.59 0.65
C ILE A 32 -14.88 -3.04 -0.58
N VAL A 33 -15.60 -2.13 -1.22
CA VAL A 33 -16.21 -2.36 -2.53
C VAL A 33 -15.25 -1.90 -3.63
N VAL A 34 -15.13 -2.69 -4.69
CA VAL A 34 -14.32 -2.35 -5.86
C VAL A 34 -15.22 -2.23 -7.08
N ALA A 35 -15.29 -1.04 -7.66
CA ALA A 35 -15.88 -0.86 -8.99
C ALA A 35 -14.83 -1.14 -10.07
N PHE A 36 -15.23 -1.79 -11.16
CA PHE A 36 -14.37 -2.04 -12.31
C PHE A 36 -15.15 -2.03 -13.61
N GLY A 37 -14.49 -1.76 -14.73
CA GLY A 37 -15.14 -1.75 -16.05
C GLY A 37 -14.24 -1.23 -17.17
N TYR A 38 -14.76 -1.26 -18.39
CA TYR A 38 -14.06 -0.69 -19.53
C TYR A 38 -14.00 0.83 -19.41
N SER A 39 -12.80 1.38 -19.58
CA SER A 39 -12.58 2.81 -19.58
C SER A 39 -12.85 3.39 -20.97
N ALA A 40 -13.45 4.59 -21.02
CA ALA A 40 -13.60 5.33 -22.27
C ALA A 40 -12.25 5.76 -22.88
N GLY A 41 -11.17 5.77 -22.09
CA GLY A 41 -9.81 6.07 -22.55
C GLY A 41 -8.75 5.15 -21.92
N LYS A 42 -7.47 5.54 -22.02
CA LYS A 42 -6.37 4.78 -21.44
C LYS A 42 -6.55 4.60 -19.92
N VAL A 43 -6.45 3.36 -19.44
CA VAL A 43 -6.53 3.04 -18.00
C VAL A 43 -5.26 3.40 -17.23
N TYR A 44 -4.15 3.55 -17.93
CA TYR A 44 -2.85 3.91 -17.35
C TYR A 44 -2.56 5.39 -17.52
N ARG A 45 -1.77 5.92 -16.59
CA ARG A 45 -1.16 7.25 -16.68
C ARG A 45 0.33 7.11 -16.48
N GLU A 46 1.09 8.03 -17.08
CA GLU A 46 2.51 8.17 -16.77
C GLU A 46 2.71 8.37 -15.27
N SER A 47 3.72 7.71 -14.71
CA SER A 47 3.99 7.76 -13.26
C SER A 47 4.24 9.20 -12.76
N SER A 48 4.81 10.06 -13.61
CA SER A 48 5.02 11.49 -13.35
C SER A 48 3.72 12.30 -13.22
N ARG A 49 2.61 11.81 -13.81
CA ARG A 49 1.28 12.43 -13.70
C ARG A 49 0.50 11.93 -12.49
N ALA A 50 1.01 10.94 -11.76
CA ALA A 50 0.39 10.48 -10.52
C ALA A 50 0.69 11.46 -9.38
N LYS A 51 -0.35 12.03 -8.76
CA LYS A 51 -0.21 12.86 -7.56
C LYS A 51 0.19 12.00 -6.36
N ARG A 52 1.48 11.77 -6.21
CA ARG A 52 2.10 11.03 -5.11
C ARG A 52 3.18 11.85 -4.43
N GLU A 53 3.30 11.71 -3.11
CA GLU A 53 4.40 12.31 -2.37
C GLU A 53 5.73 11.65 -2.80
N PRO A 54 6.81 12.43 -2.92
CA PRO A 54 8.13 11.88 -3.19
C PRO A 54 8.59 10.97 -2.05
N LEU A 55 9.47 10.01 -2.37
CA LEU A 55 10.01 9.07 -1.37
C LEU A 55 10.68 9.80 -0.20
N SER A 56 11.29 10.96 -0.41
CA SER A 56 11.89 11.78 0.65
C SER A 56 10.91 12.23 1.75
N LYS A 57 9.60 12.21 1.51
CA LYS A 57 8.57 12.54 2.51
C LYS A 57 7.91 11.32 3.16
N THR A 58 7.99 10.16 2.52
CA THR A 58 7.37 8.92 3.01
C THR A 58 8.39 7.94 3.57
N CYS A 59 9.67 8.12 3.24
CA CYS A 59 10.77 7.24 3.60
C CYS A 59 11.81 7.98 4.44
N LEU A 60 12.26 7.35 5.52
CA LEU A 60 13.44 7.71 6.29
C LEU A 60 14.56 6.76 5.89
N PHE A 61 15.55 7.27 5.15
CA PHE A 61 16.70 6.48 4.71
C PHE A 61 17.75 6.43 5.82
N LYS A 62 17.97 5.25 6.39
CA LYS A 62 19.07 4.95 7.31
C LYS A 62 20.32 4.50 6.58
N GLU A 63 20.13 3.81 5.45
CA GLU A 63 21.18 3.43 4.52
C GLU A 63 20.71 3.71 3.08
N THR A 64 21.65 3.64 2.13
CA THR A 64 21.32 3.67 0.71
C THR A 64 20.69 2.32 0.33
N PRO A 65 19.44 2.28 -0.18
CA PRO A 65 18.82 1.03 -0.60
C PRO A 65 19.55 0.46 -1.81
N SER A 66 19.55 -0.88 -1.94
CA SER A 66 19.94 -1.54 -3.18
C SER A 66 19.04 -1.11 -4.34
N GLU A 67 19.50 -1.35 -5.57
CA GLU A 67 18.74 -0.99 -6.76
C GLU A 67 17.37 -1.67 -6.77
N ASP A 68 17.33 -2.93 -6.38
CA ASP A 68 16.13 -3.74 -6.25
C ASP A 68 15.14 -3.13 -5.27
N PHE A 69 15.58 -2.82 -4.04
CA PHE A 69 14.74 -2.19 -3.03
C PHE A 69 14.30 -0.77 -3.44
N ARG A 70 15.10 -0.07 -4.26
CA ARG A 70 14.72 1.21 -4.86
C ARG A 70 13.57 1.04 -5.86
N VAL A 71 13.54 -0.04 -6.64
CA VAL A 71 12.42 -0.37 -7.54
C VAL A 71 11.18 -0.75 -6.72
N LEU A 72 11.31 -1.58 -5.68
CA LEU A 72 10.20 -1.95 -4.79
C LEU A 72 9.54 -0.70 -4.17
N LEU A 73 10.34 0.25 -3.66
CA LEU A 73 9.84 1.51 -3.10
C LEU A 73 9.12 2.37 -4.15
N LYS A 74 9.64 2.44 -5.38
CA LYS A 74 8.99 3.18 -6.48
C LYS A 74 7.63 2.57 -6.85
N ALA A 75 7.54 1.24 -6.91
CA ALA A 75 6.27 0.54 -7.15
C ALA A 75 5.27 0.79 -6.02
N ALA A 76 5.69 0.62 -4.77
CA ALA A 76 4.86 0.83 -3.60
C ALA A 76 4.33 2.26 -3.50
N ARG A 77 5.13 3.27 -3.86
CA ARG A 77 4.72 4.70 -3.90
C ARG A 77 3.51 4.93 -4.80
N LEU A 78 3.32 4.13 -5.85
CA LEU A 78 2.20 4.30 -6.78
C LEU A 78 0.89 3.70 -6.27
N ALA A 79 0.93 2.91 -5.19
CA ALA A 79 -0.26 2.31 -4.58
C ALA A 79 -1.37 3.35 -4.34
N PRO A 80 -2.63 3.05 -4.68
CA PRO A 80 -3.76 3.88 -4.30
C PRO A 80 -3.96 3.82 -2.78
N SER A 81 -4.58 4.86 -2.23
CA SER A 81 -4.98 4.91 -0.82
C SER A 81 -6.23 5.77 -0.65
N ALA A 82 -6.98 5.53 0.43
CA ALA A 82 -8.19 6.29 0.76
C ALA A 82 -7.89 7.80 0.77
N PHE A 83 -8.68 8.57 -0.01
CA PHE A 83 -8.53 10.02 -0.22
C PHE A 83 -7.12 10.45 -0.67
N ASN A 84 -6.34 9.54 -1.28
CA ASN A 84 -4.94 9.75 -1.65
C ASN A 84 -4.05 10.23 -0.48
N ARG A 85 -4.38 9.83 0.77
CA ARG A 85 -3.67 10.26 1.99
C ARG A 85 -2.25 9.71 2.09
N GLN A 86 -1.98 8.58 1.42
CA GLN A 86 -0.67 7.92 1.35
C GLN A 86 -0.09 7.70 2.76
N PRO A 87 -0.74 6.88 3.60
CA PRO A 87 -0.45 6.81 5.03
C PRO A 87 0.82 6.02 5.39
N CYS A 88 1.29 5.13 4.51
CA CYS A 88 2.47 4.31 4.74
C CYS A 88 3.72 5.17 4.92
N ARG A 89 4.54 4.81 5.91
CA ARG A 89 5.84 5.40 6.20
C ARG A 89 6.87 4.29 6.29
N VAL A 90 8.05 4.51 5.74
CA VAL A 90 9.06 3.43 5.61
C VAL A 90 10.37 3.89 6.21
N ILE A 91 10.99 3.06 7.05
CA ILE A 91 12.41 3.20 7.41
C ILE A 91 13.18 2.26 6.49
N VAL A 92 14.12 2.82 5.74
CA VAL A 92 14.82 2.14 4.65
C VAL A 92 16.27 1.86 5.04
N TYR A 93 16.64 0.60 4.94
CA TYR A 93 18.01 0.08 4.98
C TYR A 93 18.37 -0.50 3.59
N SER A 94 19.59 -1.00 3.40
CA SER A 94 20.06 -1.49 2.10
C SER A 94 19.11 -2.52 1.46
N ASN A 95 18.78 -3.61 2.18
CA ASN A 95 17.89 -4.70 1.73
C ASN A 95 16.75 -4.97 2.73
N LYS A 96 16.29 -3.92 3.43
CA LYS A 96 15.25 -4.05 4.45
C LYS A 96 14.41 -2.79 4.57
N LEU A 97 13.10 -2.97 4.68
CA LEU A 97 12.10 -1.93 4.84
C LEU A 97 11.29 -2.21 6.11
N TYR A 98 11.34 -1.31 7.09
CA TYR A 98 10.36 -1.32 8.18
C TYR A 98 9.20 -0.43 7.76
N ILE A 99 8.00 -1.00 7.64
CA ILE A 99 6.83 -0.28 7.17
C ILE A 99 5.90 -0.02 8.34
N PHE A 100 5.54 1.25 8.46
CA PHE A 100 4.62 1.79 9.44
C PHE A 100 3.46 2.43 8.72
N CYS A 101 2.40 2.70 9.46
CA CYS A 101 1.26 3.39 8.95
C CYS A 101 0.85 4.53 9.86
N ARG A 102 0.64 5.70 9.27
CA ARG A 102 0.19 6.86 10.02
C ARG A 102 -1.32 6.84 10.14
N ASN A 103 -1.81 6.41 11.30
CA ASN A 103 -3.21 6.57 11.65
C ASN A 103 -3.53 8.07 11.81
N LYS A 104 -4.44 8.55 10.98
CA LYS A 104 -4.95 9.92 11.02
C LYS A 104 -6.46 9.88 11.03
N HIS A 105 -7.05 10.75 11.82
CA HIS A 105 -8.44 11.14 11.65
C HIS A 105 -8.57 11.95 10.35
N HIS A 106 -9.59 11.63 9.56
CA HIS A 106 -10.01 12.47 8.44
C HIS A 106 -11.49 12.76 8.62
N LEU A 107 -11.85 14.05 8.71
CA LEU A 107 -13.22 14.49 9.03
C LEU A 107 -13.80 13.82 10.29
N GLY A 108 -12.98 13.65 11.35
CA GLY A 108 -13.42 13.05 12.62
C GLY A 108 -13.52 11.52 12.62
N MET A 109 -13.51 10.84 11.47
CA MET A 109 -13.49 9.37 11.41
C MET A 109 -12.07 8.82 11.57
N LYS A 110 -11.94 7.80 12.44
CA LYS A 110 -10.74 6.96 12.51
C LYS A 110 -10.68 6.16 11.21
N MET A 111 -9.73 6.52 10.35
CA MET A 111 -9.52 5.82 9.10
C MET A 111 -8.54 4.68 9.35
N ASN A 112 -9.04 3.45 9.34
CA ASN A 112 -8.19 2.27 9.36
C ASN A 112 -7.28 2.29 8.12
N CYS A 113 -6.00 2.06 8.33
CA CYS A 113 -5.00 2.10 7.28
C CYS A 113 -4.43 0.72 6.93
N GLU A 114 -4.93 -0.35 7.56
CA GLU A 114 -4.58 -1.73 7.22
C GLU A 114 -4.85 -2.06 5.75
N LEU A 115 -6.00 -1.62 5.22
CA LEU A 115 -6.31 -1.79 3.78
C LEU A 115 -5.35 -1.00 2.90
N ASP A 116 -5.07 0.26 3.24
CA ASP A 116 -4.10 1.09 2.50
C ASP A 116 -2.70 0.43 2.53
N ALA A 117 -2.31 -0.14 3.67
CA ALA A 117 -1.04 -0.85 3.85
C ALA A 117 -1.00 -2.17 3.07
N GLY A 118 -2.07 -2.97 3.10
CA GLY A 118 -2.17 -4.20 2.31
C GLY A 118 -2.06 -3.94 0.80
N ILE A 119 -2.68 -2.85 0.31
CA ILE A 119 -2.52 -2.41 -1.08
C ILE A 119 -1.06 -2.02 -1.36
N PHE A 120 -0.42 -1.28 -0.45
CA PHE A 120 1.00 -0.94 -0.55
C PHE A 120 1.90 -2.19 -0.60
N PHE A 121 1.65 -3.19 0.23
CA PHE A 121 2.39 -4.47 0.24
C PHE A 121 2.20 -5.25 -1.06
N SER A 122 0.99 -5.27 -1.61
CA SER A 122 0.73 -5.96 -2.89
C SER A 122 1.57 -5.39 -4.04
N HIS A 123 1.84 -4.07 -4.03
CA HIS A 123 2.71 -3.44 -5.04
C HIS A 123 4.18 -3.81 -4.84
N ILE A 124 4.63 -3.99 -3.59
CA ILE A 124 5.97 -4.50 -3.29
C ILE A 124 6.08 -5.95 -3.75
N ALA A 125 5.12 -6.80 -3.38
CA ALA A 125 5.14 -8.22 -3.69
C ALA A 125 5.20 -8.47 -5.20
N ILE A 126 4.33 -7.82 -5.99
CA ILE A 126 4.33 -7.97 -7.45
C ILE A 126 5.62 -7.43 -8.08
N ALA A 127 6.17 -6.32 -7.57
CA ALA A 127 7.44 -5.81 -8.06
C ALA A 127 8.61 -6.74 -7.72
N ALA A 128 8.56 -7.41 -6.56
CA ALA A 128 9.57 -8.38 -6.18
C ALA A 128 9.49 -9.64 -7.05
N GLU A 129 8.28 -10.15 -7.33
CA GLU A 129 8.07 -11.25 -8.28
C GLU A 129 8.61 -10.93 -9.67
N GLU A 130 8.32 -9.73 -10.20
CA GLU A 130 8.83 -9.30 -11.52
C GLU A 130 10.37 -9.24 -11.58
N LEU A 131 11.01 -8.91 -10.45
CA LEU A 131 12.46 -8.84 -10.33
C LEU A 131 13.10 -10.18 -9.91
N TRP A 132 12.31 -11.24 -9.74
CA TRP A 132 12.77 -12.55 -9.25
C TRP A 132 13.50 -12.46 -7.90
N LEU A 133 12.99 -11.60 -7.01
CA LEU A 133 13.57 -11.37 -5.69
C LEU A 133 12.87 -12.20 -4.63
N ASP A 134 13.67 -12.96 -3.88
CA ASP A 134 13.23 -13.64 -2.68
C ASP A 134 13.08 -12.65 -1.52
N VAL A 135 11.86 -12.15 -1.33
CA VAL A 135 11.51 -11.23 -0.23
C VAL A 135 10.58 -11.90 0.78
N SER A 136 10.82 -11.63 2.05
CA SER A 136 9.96 -12.05 3.16
C SER A 136 9.23 -10.87 3.77
N PHE A 137 7.97 -11.09 4.11
CA PHE A 137 7.12 -10.19 4.87
C PHE A 137 7.00 -10.73 6.29
N VAL A 138 7.66 -10.09 7.25
CA VAL A 138 7.81 -10.59 8.62
C VAL A 138 7.28 -9.56 9.61
N TYR A 139 6.40 -10.00 10.51
CA TYR A 139 6.03 -9.22 11.68
C TYR A 139 7.10 -9.38 12.76
N ASP A 140 7.50 -8.26 13.37
CA ASP A 140 8.57 -8.22 14.37
C ASP A 140 8.05 -7.44 15.59
N GLU A 141 7.68 -8.16 16.64
CA GLU A 141 7.10 -7.61 17.87
C GLU A 141 8.04 -6.60 18.54
N THR A 142 9.35 -6.82 18.45
CA THR A 142 10.36 -5.94 19.08
C THR A 142 10.36 -4.52 18.46
N ILE A 143 10.00 -4.41 17.19
CA ILE A 143 9.88 -3.13 16.49
C ILE A 143 8.59 -2.44 16.89
N SER A 144 7.49 -3.19 17.03
CA SER A 144 6.20 -2.66 17.46
C SER A 144 6.30 -1.93 18.80
N GLU A 145 7.01 -2.52 19.77
CA GLU A 145 7.17 -1.94 21.11
C GLU A 145 8.00 -0.64 21.12
N LYS A 146 8.96 -0.52 20.18
CA LYS A 146 9.90 0.60 20.13
C LYS A 146 9.31 1.88 19.54
N TYR A 147 8.29 1.78 18.69
CA TYR A 147 7.73 2.91 17.95
C TYR A 147 6.26 3.16 18.34
N ASN A 148 6.05 4.16 19.22
CA ASN A 148 4.74 4.43 19.83
C ASN A 148 4.20 5.86 19.55
N LYS A 149 4.66 6.49 18.45
CA LYS A 149 4.35 7.89 18.12
C LYS A 149 3.54 8.00 16.83
N ASN A 150 2.20 7.92 16.91
CA ASN A 150 1.24 8.14 15.81
C ASN A 150 1.50 7.31 14.53
N LEU A 151 2.30 6.27 14.65
CA LEU A 151 2.75 5.39 13.58
C LEU A 151 2.64 3.98 14.10
N ASP A 152 1.73 3.22 13.50
CA ASP A 152 1.55 1.82 13.85
C ASP A 152 2.50 1.00 12.99
N TYR A 153 3.33 0.18 13.63
CA TYR A 153 4.16 -0.76 12.92
C TYR A 153 3.27 -1.79 12.22
N MET A 154 3.55 -2.05 10.94
CA MET A 154 2.76 -2.98 10.14
C MET A 154 3.55 -4.23 9.81
N ILE A 155 4.72 -4.08 9.18
CA ILE A 155 5.50 -5.22 8.71
C ILE A 155 6.93 -4.82 8.37
N THR A 156 7.84 -5.80 8.40
CA THR A 156 9.18 -5.67 7.84
C THR A 156 9.24 -6.46 6.53
N VAL A 157 9.77 -5.83 5.48
CA VAL A 157 10.13 -6.50 4.23
C VAL A 157 11.65 -6.61 4.17
N LYS A 158 12.19 -7.81 3.92
CA LYS A 158 13.64 -8.05 3.79
C LYS A 158 13.91 -9.12 2.75
N SER A 159 15.07 -9.06 2.10
CA SER A 159 15.54 -10.20 1.30
C SER A 159 15.76 -11.41 2.21
N LEU A 160 15.57 -12.61 1.68
CA LEU A 160 15.99 -13.85 2.34
C LEU A 160 17.53 -13.94 2.43
#